data_AF-A0A2T6CB65-F1
#
_entry.id   AF-A0A2T6CB65-F1
#
_cell.length_a   1.000
_cell.length_b   1.000
_cell.length_c   1.000
_cell.angle_alpha   90.00
_cell.angle_beta   90.00
_cell.angle_gamma   90.00
#
_symmetry.space_group_name_H-M   'P 1'
#
loop_
_entity.id
_entity.type
_entity.pdbx_description
1 polymer ?
#
loop_
_entity_poly.entity_id
_entity_poly.type
_entity_poly.pdbx_seq_one_letter_code
_entity_poly.pdbx_strand_id
1 'polypeptide(L)'
;MSSLLFKDEANDELPFEENFIEQAEYIGRDRFLLLAAEHPREASIVKKLVGGGAKLLIGPRGCGKSTLMRKAYYGALDGMTCSPETSGVLS
;
A
#
# COMPACT_ATOMS: atom_id res chain seq x y z
N MET A 1 24.44 -27.60 32.56
CA MET A 1 25.38 -27.54 31.42
C MET A 1 24.55 -27.73 30.16
N SER A 2 23.87 -26.73 29.58
CA SER A 2 24.31 -25.48 28.92
C SER A 2 25.24 -25.69 27.71
N SER A 3 24.84 -25.05 26.60
CA SER A 3 25.41 -24.99 25.24
C SER A 3 25.14 -26.27 24.42
N LEU A 4 24.41 -26.24 23.31
CA LEU A 4 24.48 -25.27 22.21
C LEU A 4 23.08 -24.88 21.73
N LEU A 5 22.55 -23.79 22.29
CA LEU A 5 21.60 -22.93 21.59
C LEU A 5 22.43 -22.11 20.60
N PHE A 6 22.60 -22.61 19.38
CA PHE A 6 22.87 -21.71 18.27
C PHE A 6 21.57 -20.94 18.04
N LYS A 7 21.56 -19.70 18.50
CA LYS A 7 20.62 -18.69 18.03
C LYS A 7 20.89 -18.55 16.54
N ASP A 8 20.01 -19.10 15.72
CA ASP A 8 19.87 -18.61 14.35
C ASP A 8 19.29 -17.21 14.48
N GLU A 9 20.21 -16.25 14.58
CA GLU A 9 19.97 -14.84 14.37
C GLU A 9 19.17 -14.70 13.07
N ALA A 10 17.99 -14.11 13.22
CA ALA A 10 17.09 -13.58 12.20
C ALA A 10 17.78 -13.34 10.84
N ASN A 11 17.83 -14.38 10.03
CA ASN A 11 17.93 -14.21 8.58
C ASN A 11 16.51 -14.34 8.05
N ASP A 12 15.71 -13.29 8.29
CA ASP A 12 14.40 -13.05 7.63
C ASP A 12 14.62 -12.72 6.13
N GLU A 13 15.51 -13.47 5.47
CA GLU A 13 15.66 -13.40 4.03
C GLU A 13 14.55 -14.28 3.45
N LEU A 14 13.39 -13.65 3.27
CA LEU A 14 12.22 -14.26 2.64
C LEU A 14 12.66 -14.90 1.30
N PRO A 15 12.17 -16.12 0.99
CA PRO A 15 12.63 -16.88 -0.18
C PRO A 15 12.50 -16.03 -1.45
N PHE A 16 13.58 -15.97 -2.23
CA PHE A 16 13.79 -15.07 -3.37
C PHE A 16 12.65 -15.12 -4.41
N GLU A 17 11.94 -16.25 -4.51
CA GLU A 17 10.79 -16.43 -5.41
C GLU A 17 9.53 -15.65 -4.97
N GLU A 18 9.33 -15.43 -3.66
CA GLU A 18 8.23 -14.60 -3.15
C GLU A 18 8.50 -13.09 -3.29
N ASN A 19 9.75 -12.69 -3.58
CA ASN A 19 10.09 -11.28 -3.82
C ASN A 19 9.66 -10.76 -5.20
N PHE A 20 9.22 -11.64 -6.11
CA PHE A 20 8.79 -11.28 -7.47
C PHE A 20 7.33 -11.62 -7.75
N ILE A 21 6.45 -11.42 -6.77
CA ILE A 21 5.02 -11.57 -7.02
C ILE A 21 4.58 -10.47 -8.00
N GLU A 22 4.15 -10.86 -9.21
CA GLU A 22 3.89 -9.96 -10.36
C GLU A 22 2.87 -8.85 -10.08
N GLN A 23 1.96 -9.04 -9.12
CA GLN A 23 0.88 -8.09 -8.84
C GLN A 23 0.68 -7.88 -7.35
N ALA A 24 0.35 -6.63 -6.99
CA ALA A 24 0.07 -6.25 -5.62
C ALA A 24 -1.05 -7.08 -4.99
N GLU A 25 -2.03 -7.58 -5.74
CA GLU A 25 -3.19 -8.29 -5.19
C GLU A 25 -2.86 -9.59 -4.45
N TYR A 26 -1.74 -10.24 -4.75
CA TYR A 26 -1.36 -11.53 -4.18
C TYR A 26 -0.54 -11.43 -2.88
N ILE A 27 -0.10 -10.22 -2.50
CA ILE A 27 0.69 -10.00 -1.27
C ILE A 27 -0.26 -9.83 -0.08
N GLY A 28 -0.02 -10.48 1.05
CA GLY A 28 -0.81 -10.25 2.29
C GLY A 28 -0.72 -8.79 2.77
N ARG A 29 -1.71 -8.31 3.55
CA ARG A 29 -1.78 -6.89 3.99
C ARG A 29 -0.49 -6.41 4.68
N ASP A 30 0.00 -7.17 5.66
CA ASP A 30 1.16 -6.77 6.46
C ASP A 30 2.44 -6.71 5.63
N ARG A 31 2.66 -7.74 4.80
CA ARG A 31 3.78 -7.76 3.84
C ARG A 31 3.66 -6.67 2.79
N PHE A 32 2.45 -6.39 2.31
CA PHE A 32 2.20 -5.33 1.34
C PHE A 32 2.57 -3.96 1.92
N LEU A 33 2.16 -3.65 3.15
CA LEU A 33 2.50 -2.38 3.78
C LEU A 33 4.00 -2.23 4.02
N LEU A 34 4.69 -3.34 4.33
CA LEU A 34 6.13 -3.34 4.55
C LEU A 34 6.96 -3.21 3.26
N LEU A 35 6.49 -3.80 2.15
CA LEU A 35 7.21 -3.86 0.87
C LEU A 35 6.76 -2.79 -0.14
N ALA A 36 5.62 -2.15 0.07
CA ALA A 36 5.08 -1.20 -0.90
C ALA A 36 5.92 0.08 -0.96
N ALA A 37 6.39 0.41 -2.16
CA ALA A 37 7.09 1.65 -2.42
C ALA A 37 6.26 2.89 -2.00
N GLU A 38 6.95 3.87 -1.41
CA GLU A 38 6.36 5.17 -1.08
C GLU A 38 6.31 6.08 -2.30
N HIS A 39 5.19 6.77 -2.47
CA HIS A 39 5.05 7.80 -3.49
C HIS A 39 5.10 9.22 -2.85
N PRO A 40 5.82 10.21 -3.42
CA PRO A 40 5.97 11.54 -2.80
C PRO A 40 4.66 12.27 -2.50
N ARG A 41 3.59 11.94 -3.23
CA ARG A 41 2.23 12.50 -3.06
C ARG A 41 1.20 11.49 -2.55
N GLU A 42 1.66 10.38 -1.99
CA GLU A 42 0.82 9.25 -1.58
C GLU A 42 -0.38 9.67 -0.73
N ALA A 43 -0.16 10.39 0.36
CA ALA A 43 -1.22 10.83 1.27
C ALA A 43 -2.32 11.62 0.55
N SER A 44 -1.94 12.54 -0.35
CA SER A 44 -2.90 13.34 -1.11
C SER A 44 -3.68 12.54 -2.15
N ILE A 45 -3.04 11.53 -2.77
CA ILE A 45 -3.69 10.67 -3.76
C ILE A 45 -4.65 9.72 -3.05
N VAL A 46 -4.19 9.07 -1.98
CA VAL A 46 -5.00 8.16 -1.17
C VAL A 46 -6.23 8.87 -0.61
N LYS A 47 -6.06 10.08 -0.05
CA LYS A 47 -7.20 10.89 0.43
C LYS A 47 -8.26 11.11 -0.67
N LYS A 48 -7.84 11.44 -1.89
CA LYS A 48 -8.74 11.63 -3.04
C LYS A 48 -9.38 10.32 -3.51
N LEU A 49 -8.68 9.20 -3.41
CA LEU A 49 -9.18 7.87 -3.79
C LEU A 49 -10.22 7.33 -2.82
N VAL A 50 -10.07 7.62 -1.52
CA VAL A 50 -11.03 7.25 -0.48
C VAL A 50 -12.25 8.19 -0.45
N GLY A 51 -12.11 9.39 -1.01
CA GLY A 51 -13.21 10.35 -1.13
C GLY A 51 -14.29 9.96 -2.13
N GLY A 52 -15.50 10.46 -1.91
CA GLY A 52 -16.67 10.16 -2.74
C GLY A 52 -16.56 10.66 -4.19
N GLY A 53 -17.32 10.05 -5.09
CA GLY A 53 -17.39 10.37 -6.52
C GLY A 53 -16.43 9.57 -7.39
N ALA A 54 -16.61 9.64 -8.71
CA ALA A 54 -15.77 8.91 -9.66
C ALA A 54 -14.33 9.45 -9.67
N LYS A 55 -13.34 8.55 -9.65
CA LYS A 55 -11.91 8.89 -9.66
C LYS A 55 -11.22 8.18 -10.83
N LEU A 56 -10.28 8.89 -11.46
CA LEU A 56 -9.47 8.35 -12.56
C LEU A 56 -7.99 8.43 -12.17
N LEU A 57 -7.33 7.28 -12.12
CA LEU A 57 -5.90 7.16 -11.80
C LEU A 57 -5.11 6.81 -13.08
N ILE A 58 -4.30 7.74 -13.56
CA ILE A 58 -3.52 7.61 -14.81
C ILE A 58 -2.01 7.63 -14.54
N GLY A 59 -1.26 6.92 -15.38
CA GLY A 59 0.20 6.87 -15.35
C GLY A 59 0.75 5.66 -16.11
N PRO A 60 2.05 5.64 -16.44
CA PRO A 60 2.67 4.59 -17.25
C PRO A 60 2.58 3.20 -16.58
N ARG A 61 2.79 2.13 -17.38
CA ARG A 61 2.83 0.77 -16.83
C ARG A 61 3.90 0.68 -15.73
N GLY A 62 3.59 0.01 -14.63
CA GLY A 62 4.52 -0.14 -13.50
C GLY A 62 4.63 1.05 -12.55
N CYS A 63 3.90 2.16 -12.76
CA CYS A 63 4.01 3.35 -11.89
C CYS A 63 3.29 3.23 -10.52
N GLY A 64 2.92 2.02 -10.08
CA GLY A 64 2.33 1.80 -8.75
C GLY A 64 0.84 2.15 -8.59
N LYS A 65 0.05 2.22 -9.68
CA LYS A 65 -1.40 2.52 -9.60
C LYS A 65 -2.17 1.54 -8.72
N SER A 66 -2.00 0.23 -8.97
CA SER A 66 -2.63 -0.82 -8.16
C SER A 66 -2.15 -0.76 -6.70
N THR A 67 -0.88 -0.42 -6.48
CA THR A 67 -0.33 -0.18 -5.14
C THR A 67 -1.06 0.95 -4.42
N LEU A 68 -1.22 2.12 -5.06
CA LEU A 68 -1.94 3.25 -4.47
C LEU A 68 -3.42 2.93 -4.20
N MET A 69 -4.08 2.22 -5.11
CA MET A 69 -5.46 1.74 -4.90
C MET A 69 -5.57 0.81 -3.70
N ARG A 70 -4.60 -0.10 -3.54
CA ARG A 70 -4.60 -1.08 -2.45
C ARG A 70 -4.29 -0.44 -1.10
N LYS A 71 -3.39 0.55 -1.06
CA LYS A 71 -3.16 1.40 0.12
C LYS A 71 -4.44 2.16 0.50
N ALA A 72 -5.15 2.74 -0.47
CA ALA A 72 -6.42 3.42 -0.23
C ALA A 72 -7.50 2.47 0.30
N TYR A 73 -7.59 1.26 -0.24
CA TYR A 73 -8.51 0.23 0.25
C TYR A 73 -8.27 -0.12 1.72
N TYR A 74 -7.02 -0.42 2.10
CA TYR A 74 -6.69 -0.72 3.49
C TYR A 74 -6.91 0.48 4.41
N GLY A 75 -6.53 1.69 3.97
CA GLY A 75 -6.83 2.92 4.71
C GLY A 75 -8.33 3.12 4.94
N ALA A 76 -9.18 2.83 3.95
CA ALA A 76 -10.63 2.91 4.10
C ALA A 76 -11.17 1.87 5.09
N LEU A 77 -10.64 0.64 5.10
CA LEU A 77 -10.99 -0.38 6.09
C LEU A 77 -10.60 0.02 7.52
N ASP A 78 -9.49 0.75 7.67
CA ASP A 78 -9.02 1.27 8.95
C ASP A 78 -9.81 2.49 9.45
N GLY A 79 -10.85 2.89 8.73
CA GLY A 79 -11.71 4.02 9.10
C GLY A 79 -11.16 5.38 8.67
N MET A 80 -10.22 5.43 7.72
CA MET A 80 -9.84 6.69 7.10
C MET A 80 -11.03 7.24 6.33
N THR A 81 -11.71 8.24 6.91
CA THR A 81 -12.88 8.87 6.31
C THR A 81 -12.45 10.17 5.63
N CYS A 82 -12.83 10.31 4.36
CA CYS A 82 -12.82 11.61 3.69
C CYS A 82 -14.11 12.33 4.07
N SER A 83 -14.01 13.43 4.80
CA SER A 83 -15.07 14.44 4.84
C SER A 83 -15.28 14.97 3.42
N PRO A 84 -16.52 15.14 2.93
CA PRO A 84 -16.77 15.63 1.58
C PRO A 84 -16.12 17.01 1.42
N GLU A 85 -15.15 17.11 0.52
CA GLU A 85 -14.69 18.40 0.03
C GLU A 85 -15.87 19.08 -0.67
N THR A 86 -16.28 20.22 -0.11
CA THR A 86 -17.30 21.12 -0.64
C THR A 86 -16.96 21.39 -2.11
N SER A 87 -17.83 20.94 -3.01
CA SER A 87 -17.77 21.24 -4.43
C SER A 87 -17.76 22.77 -4.56
N GLY A 88 -16.59 23.33 -4.87
CA GLY A 88 -16.45 24.73 -5.21
C GLY A 88 -17.32 25.03 -6.41
N VAL A 89 -18.44 25.72 -6.17
CA VAL A 89 -19.13 26.51 -7.18
C VAL A 89 -18.16 27.63 -7.53
N LEU A 90 -17.46 27.48 -8.66
CA LEU A 90 -16.81 28.61 -9.33
C LEU A 90 -17.94 29.39 -10.02
N SER A 91 -18.29 30.52 -9.40
CA SER A 91 -19.06 31.64 -9.94
C SER A 91 -18.30 32.35 -11.06
#